data_AF-A0A924G293-F1
#
_entry.id   AF-A0A924G293-F1
#
_cell.length_a   1.000
_cell.length_b   1.000
_cell.length_c   1.000
_cell.angle_alpha   90.00
_cell.angle_beta   90.00
_cell.angle_gamma   90.00
#
_symmetry.space_group_name_H-M   'P 1'
#
loop_
_entity.id
_entity.type
_entity.pdbx_description
1 polymer ?
#
loop_
_entity_poly.entity_id
_entity_poly.type
_entity_poly.pdbx_seq_one_letter_code
_entity_poly.pdbx_strand_id
1 'polypeptide(L)'
;MKHDARLSIKVADQTIQGTLLAPEKLIPGILFIHGWGGSQEQDLKKAEEIAQLGCLCFTFDLRGHAATEPQRLEVTRSDGLADVVAAYDFLVNQEMVDRSAIAVVGTSYGG
;
A
#
# COMPACT_ATOMS: atom_id res chain seq x y z
N MET A 1 22.27 8.38 -7.74
CA MET A 1 21.96 9.41 -8.75
C MET A 1 20.61 10.04 -8.47
N LYS A 2 20.60 11.17 -7.74
CA LYS A 2 19.41 12.00 -7.48
C LYS A 2 18.68 12.30 -8.79
N HIS A 3 17.37 12.10 -8.84
CA HIS A 3 16.57 12.62 -9.94
C HIS A 3 16.32 14.12 -9.71
N ASP A 4 17.24 14.93 -10.26
CA ASP A 4 17.11 16.37 -10.31
C ASP A 4 16.39 16.73 -11.61
N ALA A 5 15.08 16.97 -11.55
CA ALA A 5 14.33 17.41 -12.72
C ALA A 5 14.39 18.94 -12.81
N ARG A 6 15.11 19.47 -13.79
CA ARG A 6 15.00 20.89 -14.15
C ARG A 6 13.74 21.10 -14.94
N LEU A 7 12.94 22.08 -14.55
CA LEU A 7 11.66 22.36 -15.18
C LEU A 7 11.44 23.86 -15.35
N SER A 8 10.61 24.21 -16.32
CA SER A 8 10.16 25.58 -16.57
C SER A 8 8.68 25.68 -16.22
N ILE A 9 8.32 26.72 -15.46
CA ILE A 9 6.94 26.99 -15.06
C ILE A 9 6.50 28.28 -15.74
N LYS A 10 5.29 28.27 -16.31
CA LYS A 10 4.68 29.46 -16.91
C LYS A 10 3.91 30.25 -15.85
N VAL A 11 4.22 31.53 -15.71
CA VAL A 11 3.55 32.45 -14.76
C VAL A 11 3.18 33.71 -15.52
N ALA A 12 1.88 33.88 -15.77
CA ALA A 12 1.35 34.90 -16.67
C ALA A 12 2.05 34.90 -18.04
N ASP A 13 2.71 36.00 -18.39
CA ASP A 13 3.48 36.22 -19.62
C ASP A 13 4.97 35.82 -19.49
N GLN A 14 5.38 35.31 -18.32
CA GLN A 14 6.78 34.95 -18.04
C GLN A 14 6.98 33.44 -17.90
N THR A 15 8.24 33.02 -18.04
CA THR A 15 8.70 31.67 -17.74
C THR A 15 9.79 31.74 -16.69
N ILE A 16 9.64 30.96 -15.61
CA ILE A 16 10.62 30.86 -14.52
C ILE A 16 11.22 29.46 -14.46
N GLN A 17 12.47 29.37 -14.01
CA GLN A 17 13.19 28.10 -13.86
C GLN A 17 13.01 27.52 -12.46
N GLY A 18 12.83 26.21 -12.38
CA GLY A 18 12.74 25.46 -11.13
C GLY A 18 13.57 24.18 -11.18
N THR A 19 13.88 23.64 -10.00
CA THR A 19 14.48 22.31 -9.85
C THR A 19 13.63 21.53 -8.86
N LEU A 20 13.16 20.36 -9.28
CA LEU A 20 12.48 19.42 -8.41
C LEU A 20 13.50 18.38 -7.94
N LEU A 21 13.54 18.17 -6.63
CA LEU A 21 14.35 17.14 -5.98
C LEU A 21 13.39 16.12 -5.38
N ALA A 22 13.49 14.87 -5.81
CA ALA A 22 12.74 13.76 -5.24
C ALA A 22 13.69 12.77 -4.53
N PRO A 23 13.23 12.03 -3.52
CA PRO A 23 14.00 10.95 -2.92
C PRO A 23 14.40 9.94 -4.00
N GLU A 24 15.65 9.48 -3.95
CA GLU A 24 16.20 8.56 -4.93
C GLU A 24 15.70 7.13 -4.77
N LYS A 25 15.28 6.77 -3.56
CA LYS A 25 14.93 5.41 -3.20
C LYS A 25 13.43 5.25 -3.10
N LEU A 26 12.90 4.45 -4.03
CA LEU A 26 11.68 3.72 -3.79
C LEU A 26 11.82 2.91 -2.48
N ILE A 27 10.74 2.81 -1.73
CA ILE A 27 10.70 2.11 -0.44
C ILE A 27 10.00 0.76 -0.58
N PRO A 28 10.35 -0.25 0.25
CA PRO A 28 9.66 -1.53 0.25
C PRO A 28 8.17 -1.36 0.60
N GLY A 29 7.32 -2.15 -0.06
CA GLY A 29 5.90 -2.26 0.26
C GLY A 29 5.61 -3.48 1.13
N ILE A 30 4.80 -3.33 2.17
CA ILE A 30 4.40 -4.43 3.07
C ILE A 30 2.88 -4.54 3.08
N LEU A 31 2.34 -5.65 2.59
CA LEU A 31 0.91 -5.95 2.62
C LEU A 31 0.59 -6.86 3.80
N PHE A 32 -0.34 -6.44 4.65
CA PHE A 32 -0.85 -7.22 5.77
C PHE A 32 -2.22 -7.81 5.43
N ILE A 33 -2.40 -9.11 5.70
CA ILE A 33 -3.64 -9.84 5.45
C ILE A 33 -4.08 -10.50 6.77
N HIS A 34 -5.17 -9.97 7.34
CA HIS A 34 -5.69 -10.47 8.62
C HIS A 34 -6.34 -11.86 8.48
N GLY A 35 -6.50 -12.54 9.61
CA GLY A 35 -7.18 -13.84 9.67
C GLY A 35 -8.70 -13.76 9.60
N TRP A 36 -9.35 -14.90 9.48
CA TRP A 36 -10.81 -15.00 9.42
C TRP A 36 -11.47 -14.43 10.69
N GLY A 37 -12.51 -13.60 10.51
CA GLY A 37 -13.17 -12.86 11.59
C GLY A 37 -12.35 -11.67 12.14
N GLY A 38 -11.18 -11.38 11.56
CA GLY A 38 -10.34 -10.25 11.94
C GLY A 38 -10.68 -8.94 11.24
N SER A 39 -9.77 -7.98 11.35
CA SER A 39 -9.81 -6.68 10.68
C SER A 39 -8.41 -6.08 10.55
N GLN A 40 -8.29 -5.03 9.76
CA GLN A 40 -7.07 -4.26 9.53
C GLN A 40 -6.41 -3.72 10.81
N GLU A 41 -7.21 -3.51 11.88
CA GLU A 41 -6.75 -2.99 13.17
C GLU A 41 -5.80 -3.96 13.90
N GLN A 42 -5.91 -5.27 13.64
CA GLN A 42 -5.13 -6.29 14.34
C GLN A 42 -3.62 -6.17 14.08
N ASP A 43 -3.24 -5.74 12.88
CA ASP A 43 -1.85 -5.59 12.46
C ASP A 43 -1.36 -4.15 12.46
N LEU A 44 -2.24 -3.17 12.76
CA LEU A 44 -1.94 -1.74 12.59
C LEU A 44 -0.72 -1.30 13.40
N LYS A 45 -0.60 -1.71 14.67
CA LYS A 45 0.56 -1.40 15.50
C LYS A 45 1.87 -1.91 14.89
N LYS A 46 1.87 -3.13 14.36
CA LYS A 46 3.06 -3.72 13.72
C LYS A 46 3.37 -3.02 12.39
N ALA A 47 2.34 -2.65 11.63
CA ALA A 47 2.48 -1.86 10.41
C ALA A 47 3.10 -0.48 10.71
N GLU A 48 2.69 0.20 11.78
CA GLU A 48 3.28 1.47 12.23
C GLU A 48 4.76 1.33 12.59
N GLU A 49 5.12 0.28 13.35
CA GLU A 49 6.52 -0.01 13.71
C GLU A 49 7.39 -0.25 12.48
N ILE A 50 6.89 -1.00 11.48
CA ILE A 50 7.63 -1.25 10.23
C ILE A 50 7.68 -0.01 9.32
N ALA A 51 6.62 0.81 9.31
CA ALA A 51 6.61 2.06 8.55
C ALA A 51 7.71 3.03 9.03
N GLN A 52 7.98 3.07 10.34
CA GLN A 52 9.09 3.85 10.91
C GLN A 52 10.48 3.38 10.45
N LEU A 53 10.61 2.16 9.94
CA LEU A 53 11.84 1.63 9.34
C LEU A 53 12.00 1.99 7.85
N GLY A 54 11.09 2.80 7.29
CA GLY A 54 11.16 3.28 5.92
C GLY A 54 10.48 2.36 4.90
N CYS A 55 9.33 1.77 5.28
CA CYS A 55 8.49 0.97 4.39
C CYS A 55 7.10 1.61 4.22
N LEU A 56 6.45 1.37 3.09
CA LEU A 56 5.02 1.65 2.93
C LEU A 56 4.25 0.41 3.39
N CYS A 57 3.50 0.53 4.49
CA CYS A 57 2.68 -0.56 5.01
C CYS A 57 1.21 -0.36 4.65
N PHE A 58 0.54 -1.44 4.26
CA PHE A 58 -0.87 -1.43 3.91
C PHE A 58 -1.62 -2.57 4.63
N THR A 59 -2.58 -2.18 5.46
CA THR A 59 -3.59 -3.06 6.08
C THR A 59 -4.94 -2.77 5.42
N PHE A 60 -5.81 -3.78 5.31
CA PHE A 60 -7.14 -3.64 4.72
C PHE A 60 -8.09 -4.69 5.31
N ASP A 61 -9.40 -4.48 5.18
CA ASP A 61 -10.41 -5.46 5.59
C ASP A 61 -10.80 -6.33 4.40
N LEU A 62 -10.73 -7.66 4.57
CA LEU A 62 -11.29 -8.63 3.62
C LEU A 62 -12.82 -8.47 3.55
N ARG A 63 -13.43 -8.70 2.38
CA ARG A 63 -14.89 -8.71 2.31
C ARG A 63 -15.48 -9.81 3.21
N GLY A 64 -16.68 -9.58 3.73
CA GLY A 64 -17.26 -10.43 4.78
C GLY A 64 -16.70 -10.18 6.19
N HIS A 65 -15.88 -9.13 6.36
CA HIS A 65 -15.29 -8.73 7.64
C HIS A 65 -15.51 -7.24 7.90
N ALA A 66 -15.35 -6.83 9.17
CA ALA A 66 -15.51 -5.45 9.63
C ALA A 66 -16.79 -4.80 9.07
N ALA A 67 -16.66 -3.74 8.27
CA ALA A 67 -17.79 -3.02 7.67
C ALA A 67 -18.69 -3.89 6.76
N THR A 68 -18.18 -5.01 6.26
CA THR A 68 -18.90 -5.94 5.38
C THR A 68 -19.24 -7.27 6.07
N GLU A 69 -19.14 -7.36 7.40
CA GLU A 69 -19.44 -8.57 8.17
C GLU A 69 -20.80 -9.25 7.84
N PRO A 70 -21.89 -8.52 7.52
CA PRO A 70 -23.14 -9.16 7.12
C PRO A 70 -23.01 -10.12 5.91
N GLN A 71 -22.00 -9.95 5.06
CA GLN A 71 -21.73 -10.80 3.89
C GLN A 71 -20.92 -12.07 4.23
N ARG A 72 -20.46 -12.25 5.49
CA ARG A 72 -19.48 -13.28 5.88
C ARG A 72 -19.84 -14.71 5.48
N LEU A 73 -21.13 -15.04 5.43
CA LEU A 73 -21.58 -16.39 5.06
C LEU A 73 -21.66 -16.61 3.55
N GLU A 74 -21.53 -15.55 2.76
CA GLU A 74 -21.63 -15.56 1.29
C GLU A 74 -20.25 -15.53 0.63
N VAL A 75 -19.22 -15.07 1.34
CA VAL A 75 -17.88 -14.90 0.77
C VAL A 75 -17.16 -16.25 0.60
N THR A 76 -16.50 -16.39 -0.53
CA THR A 76 -15.70 -17.57 -0.85
C THR A 76 -14.20 -17.30 -0.71
N ARG A 77 -13.39 -18.35 -0.77
CA ARG A 77 -11.92 -18.22 -0.85
C ARG A 77 -11.48 -17.47 -2.11
N SER A 78 -12.19 -17.66 -3.22
CA SER A 78 -11.92 -16.95 -4.48
C SER A 78 -12.16 -15.45 -4.33
N ASP A 79 -13.18 -15.06 -3.57
CA ASP A 79 -13.42 -13.66 -3.25
C ASP A 79 -12.31 -13.06 -2.40
N GLY A 80 -11.89 -13.76 -1.34
CA GLY A 80 -10.77 -13.31 -0.51
C GLY A 80 -9.47 -13.17 -1.29
N LEU A 81 -9.18 -14.10 -2.22
CA LEU A 81 -8.04 -13.98 -3.11
C LEU A 81 -8.16 -12.76 -4.04
N ALA A 82 -9.35 -12.47 -4.56
CA ALA A 82 -9.58 -11.30 -5.39
C ALA A 82 -9.36 -10.00 -4.60
N ASP A 83 -9.76 -9.95 -3.33
CA ASP A 83 -9.48 -8.80 -2.45
C ASP A 83 -7.98 -8.61 -2.23
N VAL A 84 -7.24 -9.70 -1.96
CA VAL A 84 -5.78 -9.66 -1.78
C VAL A 84 -5.07 -9.18 -3.05
N VAL A 85 -5.49 -9.66 -4.23
CA VAL A 85 -4.92 -9.20 -5.51
C VAL A 85 -5.20 -7.73 -5.73
N ALA A 86 -6.42 -7.26 -5.48
CA ALA A 86 -6.76 -5.85 -5.57
C ALA A 86 -5.95 -4.98 -4.59
N ALA A 87 -5.73 -5.47 -3.37
CA ALA A 87 -4.91 -4.80 -2.36
C ALA A 87 -3.43 -4.75 -2.75
N TYR A 88 -2.90 -5.84 -3.32
CA TYR A 88 -1.55 -5.89 -3.86
C TYR A 88 -1.38 -4.91 -5.02
N ASP A 89 -2.30 -4.91 -5.99
CA ASP A 89 -2.27 -3.99 -7.13
C ASP A 89 -2.33 -2.52 -6.67
N PHE A 90 -3.12 -2.22 -5.65
CA PHE A 90 -3.15 -0.89 -5.03
C PHE A 90 -1.77 -0.53 -4.46
N LEU A 91 -1.13 -1.44 -3.71
CA LEU A 91 0.17 -1.21 -3.08
C LEU A 91 1.30 -1.00 -4.11
N VAL A 92 1.42 -1.86 -5.12
CA VAL A 92 2.53 -1.78 -6.09
C VAL A 92 2.42 -0.60 -7.06
N ASN A 93 1.24 0.02 -7.14
CA ASN A 93 1.02 1.21 -7.97
C ASN A 93 1.25 2.53 -7.23
N GLN A 94 1.64 2.51 -5.95
CA GLN A 94 2.08 3.72 -5.26
C GLN A 94 3.42 4.21 -5.83
N GLU A 95 3.52 5.51 -6.13
CA GLU A 95 4.69 6.12 -6.79
C GLU A 95 6.00 5.87 -6.04
N MET A 96 5.93 5.83 -4.71
CA MET A 96 7.10 5.65 -3.84
C MET A 96 7.47 4.18 -3.58
N VAL A 97 6.71 3.19 -4.05
CA VAL A 97 6.93 1.77 -3.75
C VAL A 97 7.87 1.11 -4.78
N ASP A 98 8.86 0.37 -4.29
CA ASP A 98 9.70 -0.48 -5.13
C ASP A 98 8.95 -1.78 -5.44
N ARG A 99 8.52 -1.92 -6.69
CA ARG A 99 7.78 -3.11 -7.18
C ARG A 99 8.59 -4.40 -7.09
N SER A 100 9.92 -4.32 -6.97
CA SER A 100 10.79 -5.48 -6.77
C SER A 100 10.96 -5.87 -5.30
N ALA A 101 10.46 -5.04 -4.36
CA ALA A 101 10.62 -5.21 -2.92
C ALA A 101 9.26 -5.15 -2.20
N ILE A 102 8.42 -6.17 -2.44
CA ILE A 102 7.14 -6.33 -1.75
C ILE A 102 7.20 -7.53 -0.79
N ALA A 103 6.80 -7.32 0.46
CA ALA A 103 6.58 -8.39 1.41
C ALA A 103 5.08 -8.54 1.72
N VAL A 104 4.65 -9.77 1.96
CA VAL A 104 3.28 -10.09 2.38
C VAL A 104 3.33 -10.76 3.75
N VAL A 105 2.51 -10.28 4.68
CA VAL A 105 2.37 -10.78 6.04
C VAL A 105 0.94 -11.26 6.22
N GLY A 106 0.74 -12.56 6.17
CA GLY A 106 -0.56 -13.20 6.38
C GLY A 106 -0.69 -13.83 7.76
N THR A 107 -1.86 -13.71 8.38
CA THR A 107 -2.18 -14.36 9.65
C THR A 107 -3.29 -15.39 9.47
N SER A 108 -3.04 -16.64 9.86
CA SER A 108 -4.05 -17.73 9.80
C SER A 108 -4.65 -17.87 8.39
N TYR A 109 -5.96 -17.66 8.21
CA TYR A 109 -6.63 -17.66 6.91
C TYR A 109 -6.00 -16.72 5.88
N GLY A 110 -5.39 -15.62 6.32
CA GLY A 110 -4.72 -14.66 5.45
C GLY A 110 -3.33 -15.07 4.95
N GLY A 111 -2.76 -16.18 5.43
CA GLY A 111 -1.46 -16.71 5.03
C GLY A 111 -1.57 -17.95 4.16
#